data_AF-A0A257PT44-F1
#
_entry.id   AF-A0A257PT44-F1
#
_cell.length_a   1.000
_cell.length_b   1.000
_cell.length_c   1.000
_cell.angle_alpha   90.00
_cell.angle_beta   90.00
_cell.angle_gamma   90.00
#
_symmetry.space_group_name_H-M   'P 1'
#
loop_
_entity.id
_entity.type
_entity.pdbx_description
1 polymer ?
#
loop_
_entity_poly.entity_id
_entity_poly.type
_entity_poly.pdbx_seq_one_letter_code
_entity_poly.pdbx_strand_id
1 'polypeptide(L)'
;MLSMATQVVAPAAFAAHPLGTNDLNTRTPIKHVIVIYGENRSFDHLFATYKSPSGDSVMNVLSEGIINQDGTPGPNFSKATQYQASDTNGYSVSPSKTQPYSVLPPPLAGGHQYASDSSPPPFATIQAAENADYGLLPRDIRLLTTGATGLKPGTVDTRVLNATSLPPGPFQLTPGVPYDAYAASPVHRYYQARQQSDCDASKATEMNPSGCQQDLFPWVEVTVGTGSNGKSQPAGFNDQTTGEGSASMGFYNVAQGDMPYFKKLADEYAISDNYHQPAMGGTGLDSIMAGFADAIWYTDGKGNPATPPTNQIENPDPQSGTNNYYTQDGYSGGSYSECSDSNQPGVGSVISYLQALPKKVAPNCDPGHYYLLNNYNPGYFGNGTVDTKDTYAIPPVPTDSIGNVLLNSSVSFRWYGEGYNAYVQDPASPT
;
A
#
# COMPACT_ATOMS: atom_id res chain seq x y z
N MET A 1 -50.49 -10.12 20.96
CA MET A 1 -49.51 -10.53 21.98
C MET A 1 -48.98 -11.90 21.59
N LEU A 2 -47.83 -11.94 20.91
CA LEU A 2 -46.92 -13.07 20.94
C LEU A 2 -45.53 -12.46 20.84
N SER A 3 -44.78 -12.57 21.93
CA SER A 3 -43.50 -11.93 22.16
C SER A 3 -42.44 -12.56 21.26
N MET A 4 -41.94 -11.84 20.27
CA MET A 4 -40.66 -12.17 19.63
C MET A 4 -39.55 -11.75 20.60
N ALA A 5 -39.02 -12.71 21.35
CA ALA A 5 -37.79 -12.52 22.09
C ALA A 5 -36.65 -12.35 21.08
N THR A 6 -36.17 -11.13 20.92
CA THR A 6 -34.88 -10.82 20.31
C THR A 6 -33.82 -11.51 21.17
N GLN A 7 -33.34 -12.67 20.73
CA GLN A 7 -32.11 -13.23 21.26
C GLN A 7 -30.98 -12.30 20.86
N VAL A 8 -30.51 -11.51 21.82
CA VAL A 8 -29.19 -10.91 21.78
C VAL A 8 -28.21 -12.08 21.77
N VAL A 9 -27.78 -12.49 20.58
CA VAL A 9 -26.62 -13.37 20.44
C VAL A 9 -25.43 -12.49 20.79
N ALA A 10 -25.01 -12.53 22.06
CA ALA A 10 -23.69 -12.04 22.42
C ALA A 10 -22.70 -12.77 21.50
N PRO A 11 -21.74 -12.07 20.87
CA PRO A 11 -20.75 -12.74 20.05
C PRO A 11 -20.08 -13.77 20.96
N ALA A 12 -20.06 -15.02 20.49
CA ALA A 12 -19.17 -16.01 21.06
C ALA A 12 -17.76 -15.45 20.86
N ALA A 13 -17.25 -14.72 21.85
CA ALA A 13 -15.84 -14.48 21.97
C ALA A 13 -15.23 -15.87 22.06
N PHE A 14 -14.66 -16.36 20.96
CA PHE A 14 -13.72 -17.44 21.07
C PHE A 14 -12.72 -17.02 22.13
N ALA A 15 -12.56 -17.90 23.13
CA ALA A 15 -11.59 -17.72 24.17
C ALA A 15 -10.27 -17.36 23.47
N ALA A 16 -9.60 -16.30 23.94
CA ALA A 16 -8.20 -16.12 23.62
C ALA A 16 -7.52 -17.49 23.78
N HIS A 17 -6.57 -17.82 22.89
CA HIS A 17 -5.77 -19.03 23.09
C HIS A 17 -5.38 -19.06 24.58
N PRO A 18 -5.73 -20.14 25.31
CA PRO A 18 -5.47 -20.19 26.73
C PRO A 18 -4.00 -19.89 26.94
N LEU A 19 -3.70 -19.09 27.97
CA LEU A 19 -2.35 -18.57 28.15
C LEU A 19 -1.34 -19.70 27.99
N GLY A 20 -0.44 -19.52 27.04
CA GLY A 20 0.66 -20.43 26.82
C GLY A 20 1.55 -20.45 28.06
N THR A 21 2.23 -21.57 28.28
CA THR A 21 3.16 -21.72 29.42
C THR A 21 4.28 -20.68 29.40
N ASN A 22 4.54 -20.04 28.26
CA ASN A 22 5.55 -19.01 28.10
C ASN A 22 5.03 -17.56 28.09
N ASP A 23 3.71 -17.33 28.16
CA ASP A 23 3.13 -15.97 28.04
C ASP A 23 3.61 -15.01 29.12
N LEU A 24 3.97 -15.53 30.30
CA LEU A 24 4.45 -14.73 31.43
C LEU A 24 5.97 -14.70 31.57
N ASN A 25 6.70 -15.51 30.77
CA ASN A 25 8.14 -15.74 30.87
C ASN A 25 8.95 -14.77 30.00
N THR A 26 8.71 -13.47 30.16
CA THR A 26 9.38 -12.43 29.37
C THR A 26 10.71 -12.02 30.02
N ARG A 27 11.75 -11.83 29.19
CA ARG A 27 13.06 -11.31 29.66
C ARG A 27 12.95 -9.84 30.13
N THR A 28 12.05 -9.08 29.52
CA THR A 28 11.78 -7.68 29.85
C THR A 28 10.43 -7.56 30.58
N PRO A 29 10.12 -6.40 31.18
CA PRO A 29 8.79 -6.16 31.74
C PRO A 29 7.64 -6.13 30.72
N ILE A 30 7.93 -6.12 29.42
CA ILE A 30 6.91 -6.08 28.35
C ILE A 30 6.18 -7.43 28.32
N LYS A 31 4.86 -7.41 28.48
CA LYS A 31 3.98 -8.60 28.45
C LYS A 31 3.13 -8.72 27.19
N HIS A 32 2.87 -7.61 26.52
CA HIS A 32 2.04 -7.55 25.33
C HIS A 32 2.67 -6.59 24.31
N VAL A 33 2.55 -6.95 23.04
CA VAL A 33 2.93 -6.11 21.91
C VAL A 33 1.72 -6.01 21.00
N ILE A 34 1.36 -4.79 20.63
CA ILE A 34 0.32 -4.51 19.63
C ILE A 34 1.03 -3.81 18.47
N VAL A 35 0.88 -4.35 17.27
CA VAL A 35 1.43 -3.77 16.05
C VAL A 35 0.27 -3.31 15.18
N ILE A 36 0.30 -2.04 14.78
CA ILE A 36 -0.71 -1.43 13.90
C ILE A 36 0.01 -1.03 12.63
N TYR A 37 -0.47 -1.53 11.50
CA TYR A 37 0.06 -1.21 10.18
C TYR A 37 -0.85 -0.18 9.51
N GLY A 38 -0.33 1.01 9.27
CA GLY A 38 -0.97 2.02 8.42
C GLY A 38 -0.38 1.91 7.02
N GLU A 39 -1.22 1.62 6.03
CA GLU A 39 -0.76 1.27 4.69
C GLU A 39 -0.91 2.42 3.69
N ASN A 40 -0.27 2.30 2.53
CA ASN A 40 -0.37 3.16 1.33
C ASN A 40 0.05 4.62 1.50
N ARG A 41 0.45 5.05 2.70
CA ARG A 41 0.88 6.42 3.01
C ARG A 41 2.32 6.44 3.48
N SER A 42 3.17 7.20 2.78
CA SER A 42 4.57 7.38 3.18
C SER A 42 4.69 8.25 4.43
N PHE A 43 5.89 8.26 5.03
CA PHE A 43 6.21 9.15 6.13
C PHE A 43 5.97 10.61 5.76
N ASP A 44 6.48 11.06 4.61
CA ASP A 44 6.30 12.45 4.13
C ASP A 44 4.84 12.79 3.82
N HIS A 45 4.00 11.83 3.44
CA HIS A 45 2.58 12.08 3.25
C HIS A 45 1.89 12.49 4.56
N LEU A 46 2.23 11.85 5.68
CA LEU A 46 1.60 12.08 6.98
C LEU A 46 2.32 13.13 7.83
N PHE A 47 3.65 13.15 7.79
CA PHE A 47 4.52 13.91 8.68
C PHE A 47 5.39 14.95 7.95
N ALA A 48 4.98 15.38 6.75
CA ALA A 48 5.70 16.33 5.88
C ALA A 48 6.30 17.54 6.61
N THR A 49 5.55 18.12 7.54
CA THR A 49 5.95 19.32 8.30
C THR A 49 6.12 19.09 9.80
N TYR A 50 6.19 17.84 10.24
CA TYR A 50 6.40 17.51 11.65
C TYR A 50 7.76 18.04 12.13
N LYS A 51 7.75 18.57 13.36
CA LYS A 51 8.94 18.98 14.10
C LYS A 51 8.85 18.39 15.51
N SER A 52 9.92 17.74 15.95
CA SER A 52 9.96 17.19 17.30
C SER A 52 9.94 18.30 18.36
N PRO A 53 9.08 18.23 19.39
CA PRO A 53 9.05 19.21 20.46
C PRO A 53 10.32 19.18 21.34
N SER A 54 11.05 18.06 21.36
CA SER A 54 12.33 17.90 22.07
C SER A 54 13.53 18.49 21.31
N GLY A 55 13.35 18.88 20.04
CA GLY A 55 14.43 19.35 19.18
C GLY A 55 15.21 18.24 18.48
N ASP A 56 14.77 16.98 18.58
CA ASP A 56 15.34 15.86 17.83
C ASP A 56 15.21 16.10 16.31
N SER A 57 16.19 15.62 15.55
CA SER A 57 16.17 15.69 14.09
C SER A 57 15.11 14.77 13.51
N VAL A 58 14.40 15.27 12.51
CA VAL A 58 13.48 14.51 11.66
C VAL A 58 13.82 14.85 10.22
N MET A 59 13.97 13.84 9.38
CA MET A 59 14.13 13.95 7.94
C MET A 59 12.75 13.87 7.28
N ASN A 60 12.25 15.01 6.81
CA ASN A 60 11.03 15.11 6.01
C ASN A 60 11.18 16.21 4.95
N VAL A 61 10.19 16.34 4.07
CA VAL A 61 10.18 17.38 3.02
C VAL A 61 10.32 18.81 3.58
N LEU A 62 9.92 19.10 4.82
CA LEU A 62 10.15 20.40 5.45
C LEU A 62 11.61 20.58 5.89
N SER A 63 12.21 19.61 6.58
CA SER A 63 13.60 19.70 7.06
C SER A 63 14.59 19.77 5.90
N GLU A 64 14.26 19.13 4.78
CA GLU A 64 15.04 19.17 3.54
C GLU A 64 14.87 20.49 2.76
N GLY A 65 13.98 21.38 3.21
CA GLY A 65 13.68 22.67 2.56
C GLY A 65 12.95 22.54 1.22
N ILE A 66 12.34 21.38 0.95
CA ILE A 66 11.55 21.13 -0.26
C ILE A 66 10.24 21.92 -0.18
N ILE A 67 9.63 21.99 0.99
CA ILE A 67 8.46 22.82 1.29
C ILE A 67 8.77 23.82 2.42
N ASN A 68 8.02 24.93 2.45
CA ASN A 68 7.97 25.83 3.59
C ASN A 68 6.95 25.32 4.63
N GLN A 69 6.98 25.89 5.84
CA GLN A 69 6.05 25.50 6.91
C GLN A 69 4.57 25.77 6.55
N ASP A 70 4.30 26.71 5.64
CA ASP A 70 2.95 26.98 5.14
C ASP A 70 2.50 26.05 3.99
N GLY A 71 3.36 25.09 3.60
CA GLY A 71 3.11 24.12 2.53
C GLY A 71 3.48 24.60 1.12
N THR A 72 3.92 25.86 0.96
CA THR A 72 4.37 26.37 -0.34
C THR A 72 5.75 25.80 -0.73
N PRO A 73 6.11 25.77 -2.02
CA PRO A 73 7.44 25.37 -2.47
C PRO A 73 8.57 26.11 -1.74
N GLY A 74 9.50 25.35 -1.16
CA GLY A 74 10.69 25.85 -0.49
C GLY A 74 11.89 26.07 -1.44
N PRO A 75 13.02 26.59 -0.92
CA PRO A 75 14.20 26.86 -1.72
C PRO A 75 14.82 25.62 -2.38
N ASN A 76 14.58 24.42 -1.82
CA ASN A 76 15.08 23.15 -2.36
C ASN A 76 13.97 22.35 -3.08
N PHE A 77 12.85 22.96 -3.46
CA PHE A 77 11.72 22.26 -4.10
C PHE A 77 12.16 21.43 -5.33
N SER A 78 13.15 21.93 -6.08
CA SER A 78 13.68 21.24 -7.27
C SER A 78 14.25 19.84 -6.97
N LYS A 79 14.64 19.52 -5.73
CA LYS A 79 15.06 18.17 -5.34
C LYS A 79 13.96 17.12 -5.47
N ALA A 80 12.69 17.53 -5.44
CA ALA A 80 11.54 16.64 -5.55
C ALA A 80 10.85 16.70 -6.93
N THR A 81 11.53 17.29 -7.93
CA THR A 81 10.99 17.42 -9.29
C THR A 81 10.69 16.04 -9.87
N GLN A 82 9.46 15.81 -10.30
CA GLN A 82 9.04 14.58 -10.97
C GLN A 82 9.25 14.68 -12.49
N TYR A 83 9.48 13.53 -13.12
CA TYR A 83 9.81 13.40 -14.53
C TYR A 83 8.84 12.51 -15.28
N GLN A 84 8.73 12.77 -16.58
CA GLN A 84 8.19 11.83 -17.55
C GLN A 84 9.32 10.92 -18.05
N ALA A 85 8.98 9.70 -18.44
CA ALA A 85 9.92 8.76 -19.04
C ALA A 85 9.34 8.03 -20.26
N SER A 86 10.20 7.24 -20.90
CA SER A 86 9.83 6.36 -22.00
C SER A 86 10.30 4.94 -21.73
N ASP A 87 9.35 4.01 -21.80
CA ASP A 87 9.57 2.57 -21.78
C ASP A 87 8.60 1.91 -22.77
N THR A 88 9.10 1.54 -23.96
CA THR A 88 8.26 1.03 -25.07
C THR A 88 8.66 -0.35 -25.57
N ASN A 89 9.74 -0.92 -25.04
CA ASN A 89 10.33 -2.17 -25.56
C ASN A 89 10.30 -3.31 -24.54
N GLY A 90 10.53 -3.00 -23.26
CA GLY A 90 10.60 -3.99 -22.19
C GLY A 90 10.97 -3.30 -20.89
N TYR A 91 10.43 -3.82 -19.79
CA TYR A 91 10.42 -3.14 -18.50
C TYR A 91 11.82 -2.69 -18.03
N SER A 92 11.93 -1.42 -17.64
CA SER A 92 13.10 -0.88 -16.94
C SER A 92 12.74 -0.42 -15.52
N VAL A 93 13.56 -0.82 -14.53
CA VAL A 93 13.53 -0.26 -13.16
C VAL A 93 13.87 1.23 -13.16
N SER A 94 14.73 1.67 -14.10
CA SER A 94 15.10 3.07 -14.30
C SER A 94 15.00 3.40 -15.80
N PRO A 95 13.80 3.71 -16.31
CA PRO A 95 13.60 4.02 -17.72
C PRO A 95 14.22 5.38 -18.07
N SER A 96 14.46 5.62 -19.36
CA SER A 96 15.03 6.89 -19.80
C SER A 96 14.05 8.04 -19.60
N LYS A 97 14.42 9.00 -18.76
CA LYS A 97 13.67 10.24 -18.56
C LYS A 97 13.65 11.07 -19.84
N THR A 98 12.48 11.59 -20.19
CA THR A 98 12.31 12.45 -21.36
C THR A 98 12.41 13.92 -20.97
N GLN A 99 11.64 14.34 -19.96
CA GLN A 99 11.57 15.72 -19.51
C GLN A 99 10.99 15.81 -18.09
N PRO A 100 11.36 16.84 -17.30
CA PRO A 100 10.65 17.13 -16.05
C PRO A 100 9.22 17.57 -16.37
N TYR A 101 8.29 17.32 -15.45
CA TYR A 101 6.99 17.97 -15.53
C TYR A 101 7.15 19.49 -15.41
N SER A 102 6.42 20.24 -16.22
CA SER A 102 6.24 21.69 -16.03
C SER A 102 5.00 21.98 -15.16
N VAL A 103 3.98 21.14 -15.30
CA VAL A 103 2.77 21.05 -14.51
C VAL A 103 2.50 19.57 -14.28
N LEU A 104 2.17 19.15 -13.06
CA LEU A 104 1.81 17.76 -12.81
C LEU A 104 0.46 17.42 -13.47
N PRO A 105 0.26 16.14 -13.86
CA PRO A 105 -1.07 15.61 -14.08
C PRO A 105 -1.98 15.95 -12.89
N PRO A 106 -3.22 16.38 -13.11
CA PRO A 106 -4.11 16.69 -12.00
C PRO A 106 -4.39 15.42 -11.18
N PRO A 107 -4.31 15.45 -9.84
CA PRO A 107 -4.75 14.32 -9.02
C PRO A 107 -6.24 14.10 -9.24
N LEU A 108 -6.67 12.85 -9.28
CA LEU A 108 -8.07 12.50 -9.47
C LEU A 108 -8.71 12.10 -8.14
N ALA A 109 -10.02 12.32 -8.01
CA ALA A 109 -10.77 11.99 -6.81
C ALA A 109 -10.89 10.47 -6.68
N GLY A 110 -10.43 9.93 -5.54
CA GLY A 110 -10.72 8.56 -5.12
C GLY A 110 -11.96 8.47 -4.22
N GLY A 111 -12.21 7.28 -3.67
CA GLY A 111 -13.25 7.06 -2.65
C GLY A 111 -14.68 7.32 -3.12
N HIS A 112 -15.60 7.50 -2.17
CA HIS A 112 -17.03 7.68 -2.45
C HIS A 112 -17.40 9.15 -2.72
N GLN A 113 -18.22 9.38 -3.76
CA GLN A 113 -18.74 10.72 -4.07
C GLN A 113 -19.68 11.24 -2.98
N TYR A 114 -20.56 10.39 -2.47
CA TYR A 114 -21.56 10.73 -1.46
C TYR A 114 -21.56 9.66 -0.37
N ALA A 115 -21.98 10.05 0.83
CA ALA A 115 -22.25 9.10 1.90
C ALA A 115 -23.49 8.25 1.57
N SER A 116 -23.46 6.98 1.98
CA SER A 116 -24.59 6.05 1.87
C SER A 116 -24.54 5.02 2.99
N ASP A 117 -25.69 4.49 3.42
CA ASP A 117 -25.75 3.47 4.48
C ASP A 117 -25.31 2.07 4.00
N SER A 118 -24.69 1.97 2.82
CA SER A 118 -24.05 0.77 2.30
C SER A 118 -22.57 0.80 2.62
N SER A 119 -22.03 -0.30 3.16
CA SER A 119 -20.58 -0.46 3.32
C SER A 119 -19.84 -0.32 1.98
N PRO A 120 -18.63 0.26 1.95
CA PRO A 120 -17.89 0.83 3.09
C PRO A 120 -18.31 2.30 3.41
N PRO A 121 -17.82 2.90 4.51
CA PRO A 121 -18.05 4.31 4.85
C PRO A 121 -17.68 5.28 3.70
N PRO A 122 -18.13 6.56 3.76
CA PRO A 122 -18.93 7.16 4.82
C PRO A 122 -20.40 6.77 4.78
N PHE A 123 -20.93 6.47 5.95
CA PHE A 123 -22.34 6.21 6.17
C PHE A 123 -23.16 7.50 6.21
N ALA A 124 -24.36 7.48 5.64
CA ALA A 124 -25.25 8.64 5.65
C ALA A 124 -25.87 8.87 7.04
N THR A 125 -25.95 7.84 7.87
CA THR A 125 -26.49 7.90 9.23
C THR A 125 -25.52 7.35 10.27
N ILE A 126 -25.58 7.90 11.49
CA ILE A 126 -24.87 7.37 12.66
C ILE A 126 -25.31 5.93 12.95
N GLN A 127 -26.59 5.60 12.76
CA GLN A 127 -27.09 4.25 12.99
C GLN A 127 -26.43 3.21 12.08
N ALA A 128 -26.22 3.55 10.80
CA ALA A 128 -25.49 2.66 9.89
C ALA A 128 -24.02 2.53 10.29
N ALA A 129 -23.38 3.62 10.73
CA ALA A 129 -22.02 3.58 11.27
C ALA A 129 -21.90 2.70 12.53
N GLU A 130 -22.82 2.82 13.49
CA GLU A 130 -22.87 1.97 14.70
C GLU A 130 -23.12 0.50 14.38
N ASN A 131 -23.87 0.22 13.30
CA ASN A 131 -24.12 -1.15 12.85
C ASN A 131 -22.91 -1.74 12.13
N ALA A 132 -22.10 -0.92 11.47
CA ALA A 132 -20.92 -1.34 10.74
C ALA A 132 -19.71 -1.58 11.66
N ASP A 133 -19.49 -0.70 12.64
CA ASP A 133 -18.34 -0.78 13.54
C ASP A 133 -18.77 -0.80 15.02
N TYR A 134 -18.35 -1.84 15.72
CA TYR A 134 -18.59 -2.07 17.15
C TYR A 134 -17.32 -1.96 18.02
N GLY A 135 -16.18 -1.62 17.41
CA GLY A 135 -14.88 -1.46 18.06
C GLY A 135 -14.49 -0.02 18.35
N LEU A 136 -15.02 0.94 17.58
CA LEU A 136 -14.79 2.36 17.79
C LEU A 136 -15.43 2.88 19.09
N LEU A 137 -14.79 3.87 19.69
CA LEU A 137 -15.37 4.58 20.82
C LEU A 137 -16.64 5.33 20.34
N PRO A 138 -17.70 5.42 21.17
CA PRO A 138 -18.95 6.09 20.78
C PRO A 138 -18.76 7.52 20.27
N ARG A 139 -17.76 8.25 20.80
CA ARG A 139 -17.44 9.60 20.34
C ARG A 139 -16.85 9.65 18.92
N ASP A 140 -16.22 8.57 18.47
CA ASP A 140 -15.44 8.50 17.23
C ASP A 140 -16.25 7.87 16.08
N ILE A 141 -17.39 7.20 16.36
CA ILE A 141 -18.34 6.67 15.35
C ILE A 141 -18.71 7.70 14.28
N ARG A 142 -18.82 8.98 14.66
CA ARG A 142 -19.14 10.07 13.73
C ARG A 142 -18.13 10.21 12.58
N LEU A 143 -16.88 9.79 12.77
CA LEU A 143 -15.84 9.81 11.72
C LEU A 143 -16.19 8.88 10.56
N LEU A 144 -16.99 7.84 10.81
CA LEU A 144 -17.49 6.96 9.75
C LEU A 144 -18.62 7.59 8.93
N THR A 145 -19.07 8.81 9.26
CA THR A 145 -20.11 9.53 8.50
C THR A 145 -19.57 10.69 7.68
N THR A 146 -18.26 10.95 7.78
CA THR A 146 -17.59 12.06 7.13
C THR A 146 -16.62 11.58 6.06
N GLY A 147 -16.24 12.47 5.16
CA GLY A 147 -15.15 12.22 4.23
C GLY A 147 -15.51 11.86 2.79
N ALA A 148 -16.80 11.89 2.46
CA ALA A 148 -17.26 11.82 1.07
C ALA A 148 -16.66 12.97 0.26
N THR A 149 -16.25 12.70 -0.98
CA THR A 149 -15.50 13.68 -1.76
C THR A 149 -16.37 14.76 -2.39
N GLY A 150 -17.67 14.48 -2.60
CA GLY A 150 -18.54 15.30 -3.44
C GLY A 150 -18.23 15.21 -4.94
N LEU A 151 -17.19 14.48 -5.33
CA LEU A 151 -16.69 14.37 -6.70
C LEU A 151 -16.87 12.95 -7.24
N LYS A 152 -17.15 12.86 -8.55
CA LYS A 152 -17.22 11.55 -9.21
C LYS A 152 -15.81 10.91 -9.19
N PRO A 153 -15.67 9.64 -8.78
CA PRO A 153 -14.36 8.98 -8.78
C PRO A 153 -13.71 8.98 -10.17
N GLY A 154 -12.40 9.19 -10.21
CA GLY A 154 -11.62 9.28 -11.45
C GLY A 154 -11.77 10.60 -12.21
N THR A 155 -12.41 11.62 -11.63
CA THR A 155 -12.39 13.00 -12.15
C THR A 155 -11.40 13.85 -11.38
N VAL A 156 -10.91 14.96 -11.95
CA VAL A 156 -9.98 15.88 -11.27
C VAL A 156 -10.48 16.23 -9.88
N ASP A 157 -9.64 16.05 -8.87
CA ASP A 157 -9.95 16.39 -7.48
C ASP A 157 -9.89 17.91 -7.28
N THR A 158 -11.00 18.58 -7.56
CA THR A 158 -11.10 20.05 -7.46
C THR A 158 -11.03 20.58 -6.03
N ARG A 159 -11.01 19.70 -5.03
CA ARG A 159 -10.71 20.09 -3.65
C ARG A 159 -9.24 20.48 -3.49
N VAL A 160 -8.33 19.88 -4.27
CA VAL A 160 -6.92 20.25 -4.27
C VAL A 160 -6.74 21.64 -4.87
N LEU A 161 -6.07 22.53 -4.13
CA LEU A 161 -5.82 23.89 -4.59
C LEU A 161 -4.95 23.86 -5.86
N ASN A 162 -5.38 24.57 -6.90
CA ASN A 162 -4.68 24.61 -8.19
C ASN A 162 -4.49 23.23 -8.84
N ALA A 163 -5.45 22.30 -8.68
CA ALA A 163 -5.35 20.91 -9.14
C ALA A 163 -4.86 20.74 -10.59
N THR A 164 -5.11 21.69 -11.49
CA THR A 164 -4.69 21.64 -12.91
C THR A 164 -3.44 22.47 -13.24
N SER A 165 -2.78 23.04 -12.23
CA SER A 165 -1.59 23.89 -12.36
C SER A 165 -0.60 23.66 -11.22
N LEU A 166 -0.55 22.42 -10.71
CA LEU A 166 0.33 22.02 -9.62
C LEU A 166 1.81 22.08 -10.03
N PRO A 167 2.71 22.51 -9.13
CA PRO A 167 4.14 22.48 -9.37
C PRO A 167 4.63 21.02 -9.51
N PRO A 168 5.79 20.76 -10.13
CA PRO A 168 6.26 19.41 -10.49
C PRO A 168 6.78 18.58 -9.31
N GLY A 169 6.14 18.64 -8.15
CA GLY A 169 6.56 17.95 -6.93
C GLY A 169 5.44 17.97 -5.87
N PRO A 170 5.78 17.78 -4.57
CA PRO A 170 4.80 17.66 -3.51
C PRO A 170 3.85 18.86 -3.39
N PHE A 171 2.59 18.60 -3.10
CA PHE A 171 1.56 19.62 -2.86
C PHE A 171 0.70 19.30 -1.63
N GLN A 172 0.25 20.35 -0.94
CA GLN A 172 -0.56 20.19 0.26
C GLN A 172 -2.01 19.81 -0.11
N LEU A 173 -2.57 18.84 0.62
CA LEU A 173 -3.96 18.39 0.46
C LEU A 173 -4.96 19.32 1.17
N THR A 174 -4.64 19.72 2.40
CA THR A 174 -5.46 20.62 3.22
C THR A 174 -5.27 22.08 2.81
N PRO A 175 -6.26 22.96 3.07
CA PRO A 175 -7.54 22.69 3.73
C PRO A 175 -8.60 22.07 2.81
N GLY A 176 -8.29 21.87 1.52
CA GLY A 176 -9.26 21.44 0.52
C GLY A 176 -9.74 20.00 0.68
N VAL A 177 -8.82 19.07 0.91
CA VAL A 177 -9.12 17.68 1.29
C VAL A 177 -8.89 17.55 2.79
N PRO A 178 -9.95 17.53 3.63
CA PRO A 178 -9.82 17.35 5.06
C PRO A 178 -9.15 16.02 5.43
N TYR A 179 -8.52 15.97 6.60
CA TYR A 179 -7.85 14.77 7.10
C TYR A 179 -8.76 13.53 7.20
N ASP A 180 -10.04 13.74 7.55
CA ASP A 180 -11.03 12.67 7.64
C ASP A 180 -11.76 12.42 6.30
N ALA A 181 -11.25 12.97 5.19
CA ALA A 181 -11.80 12.75 3.87
C ALA A 181 -10.99 11.76 3.04
N TYR A 182 -11.69 11.06 2.13
CA TYR A 182 -11.02 10.26 1.14
C TYR A 182 -10.12 11.14 0.26
N ALA A 183 -8.83 10.83 0.30
CA ALA A 183 -7.84 11.20 -0.71
C ALA A 183 -7.59 9.98 -1.60
N ALA A 184 -7.15 10.20 -2.85
CA ALA A 184 -6.75 9.11 -3.74
C ALA A 184 -5.66 8.22 -3.12
N SER A 185 -5.64 6.96 -3.53
CA SER A 185 -4.65 5.97 -3.12
C SER A 185 -3.56 5.92 -4.19
N PRO A 186 -2.30 6.29 -3.88
CA PRO A 186 -1.21 6.19 -4.83
C PRO A 186 -1.03 4.77 -5.34
N VAL A 187 -0.44 4.60 -6.51
CA VAL A 187 -0.07 3.27 -7.03
C VAL A 187 1.14 2.74 -6.28
N HIS A 188 1.14 1.46 -5.91
CA HIS A 188 2.19 0.85 -5.08
C HIS A 188 2.41 -0.65 -5.35
N ARG A 189 2.03 -1.17 -6.53
CA ARG A 189 2.32 -2.58 -6.91
C ARG A 189 3.82 -2.83 -7.14
N TYR A 190 4.32 -4.07 -7.03
CA TYR A 190 5.78 -4.35 -7.07
C TYR A 190 6.55 -3.69 -8.23
N TYR A 191 6.17 -3.96 -9.49
CA TYR A 191 6.90 -3.42 -10.66
C TYR A 191 6.70 -1.92 -10.82
N GLN A 192 5.50 -1.43 -10.51
CA GLN A 192 5.18 -0.01 -10.45
C GLN A 192 6.04 0.71 -9.40
N ALA A 193 6.09 0.22 -8.16
CA ALA A 193 6.86 0.79 -7.04
C ALA A 193 8.37 0.79 -7.32
N ARG A 194 8.89 -0.28 -7.94
CA ARG A 194 10.27 -0.35 -8.43
C ARG A 194 10.56 0.75 -9.44
N GLN A 195 9.66 0.98 -10.39
CA GLN A 195 9.82 1.96 -11.45
C GLN A 195 9.60 3.40 -10.96
N GLN A 196 8.66 3.63 -10.04
CA GLN A 196 8.44 4.91 -9.35
C GLN A 196 9.70 5.35 -8.59
N SER A 197 10.40 4.39 -7.97
CA SER A 197 11.63 4.64 -7.22
C SER A 197 12.82 5.03 -8.11
N ASP A 198 12.78 4.68 -9.40
CA ASP A 198 13.81 5.00 -10.40
C ASP A 198 15.24 4.73 -9.90
N CYS A 199 15.53 3.47 -9.59
CA CYS A 199 16.81 3.09 -8.99
C CYS A 199 17.86 2.76 -10.06
N ASP A 200 18.94 3.55 -10.05
CA ASP A 200 20.09 3.39 -10.92
C ASP A 200 21.37 3.23 -10.08
N ALA A 201 22.02 2.07 -10.20
CA ALA A 201 23.26 1.78 -9.48
C ALA A 201 24.39 2.79 -9.80
N SER A 202 24.36 3.45 -10.96
CA SER A 202 25.31 4.52 -11.31
C SER A 202 25.15 5.79 -10.45
N LYS A 203 24.00 5.94 -9.79
CA LYS A 203 23.68 7.04 -8.87
C LYS A 203 23.88 6.67 -7.41
N ALA A 204 24.27 5.42 -7.13
CA ALA A 204 24.48 4.97 -5.76
C ALA A 204 25.63 5.74 -5.08
N THR A 205 25.38 6.22 -3.88
CA THR A 205 26.35 6.90 -3.01
C THR A 205 26.25 6.35 -1.58
N GLU A 206 27.14 6.76 -0.68
CA GLU A 206 27.04 6.36 0.74
C GLU A 206 25.72 6.80 1.39
N MET A 207 25.21 7.98 1.01
CA MET A 207 23.95 8.53 1.53
C MET A 207 22.71 8.11 0.72
N ASN A 208 22.90 7.51 -0.46
CA ASN A 208 21.85 6.92 -1.29
C ASN A 208 22.35 5.58 -1.85
N PRO A 209 22.42 4.53 -1.03
CA PRO A 209 23.09 3.28 -1.40
C PRO A 209 22.34 2.49 -2.49
N SER A 210 21.05 2.76 -2.69
CA SER A 210 20.26 2.17 -3.76
C SER A 210 20.37 2.96 -5.08
N GLY A 211 20.79 4.22 -5.04
CA GLY A 211 20.76 5.09 -6.22
C GLY A 211 19.34 5.39 -6.71
N CYS A 212 18.33 5.22 -5.85
CA CYS A 212 16.94 5.56 -6.18
C CYS A 212 16.76 7.07 -6.20
N GLN A 213 16.14 7.57 -7.28
CA GLN A 213 15.94 8.99 -7.51
C GLN A 213 14.54 9.47 -7.10
N GLN A 214 13.58 8.54 -6.94
CA GLN A 214 12.25 8.81 -6.38
C GLN A 214 11.47 9.90 -7.16
N ASP A 215 11.58 9.88 -8.49
CA ASP A 215 11.15 10.98 -9.35
C ASP A 215 10.31 10.56 -10.58
N LEU A 216 9.72 9.36 -10.54
CA LEU A 216 8.81 8.86 -11.57
C LEU A 216 7.39 8.54 -11.05
N PHE A 217 7.03 8.99 -9.84
CA PHE A 217 5.75 8.63 -9.22
C PHE A 217 4.52 8.97 -10.07
N PRO A 218 4.30 10.25 -10.50
CA PRO A 218 3.16 10.59 -11.34
C PRO A 218 3.21 9.93 -12.71
N TRP A 219 4.42 9.71 -13.27
CA TRP A 219 4.54 9.09 -14.59
C TRP A 219 4.01 7.66 -14.59
N VAL A 220 4.41 6.85 -13.60
CA VAL A 220 3.87 5.49 -13.44
C VAL A 220 2.36 5.52 -13.17
N GLU A 221 1.89 6.45 -12.33
CA GLU A 221 0.46 6.62 -12.03
C GLU A 221 -0.37 6.88 -13.28
N VAL A 222 0.12 7.71 -14.22
CA VAL A 222 -0.63 8.05 -15.43
C VAL A 222 -0.44 7.09 -16.60
N THR A 223 0.68 6.35 -16.66
CA THR A 223 0.92 5.42 -17.78
C THR A 223 0.39 4.01 -17.54
N VAL A 224 0.39 3.52 -16.30
CA VAL A 224 -0.07 2.15 -15.97
C VAL A 224 -1.06 2.09 -14.82
N GLY A 225 -1.00 3.03 -13.87
CA GLY A 225 -1.93 3.04 -12.74
C GLY A 225 -1.84 1.76 -11.90
N THR A 226 -2.97 1.32 -11.33
CA THR A 226 -3.09 0.02 -10.65
C THR A 226 -3.03 -1.19 -11.57
N GLY A 227 -2.87 -0.98 -12.88
CA GLY A 227 -2.81 -2.01 -13.89
C GLY A 227 -4.14 -2.31 -14.58
N SER A 228 -4.07 -3.18 -15.59
CA SER A 228 -5.14 -3.38 -16.57
C SER A 228 -5.73 -4.79 -16.58
N ASN A 229 -5.15 -5.74 -15.84
CA ASN A 229 -5.48 -7.16 -15.95
C ASN A 229 -5.30 -7.69 -17.38
N GLY A 230 -4.29 -7.17 -18.09
CA GLY A 230 -3.94 -7.53 -19.47
C GLY A 230 -4.89 -6.98 -20.54
N LYS A 231 -5.79 -6.06 -20.19
CA LYS A 231 -6.67 -5.39 -21.16
C LYS A 231 -5.86 -4.44 -22.03
N SER A 232 -6.25 -4.28 -23.29
CA SER A 232 -5.61 -3.32 -24.19
C SER A 232 -5.73 -1.88 -23.68
N GLN A 233 -4.72 -1.05 -23.96
CA GLN A 233 -4.79 0.39 -23.69
C GLN A 233 -6.04 0.99 -24.37
N PRO A 234 -6.91 1.69 -23.64
CA PRO A 234 -8.13 2.24 -24.21
C PRO A 234 -7.83 3.37 -25.20
N ALA A 235 -8.72 3.57 -26.17
CA ALA A 235 -8.61 4.67 -27.12
C ALA A 235 -8.71 6.03 -26.41
N GLY A 236 -7.92 7.02 -26.87
CA GLY A 236 -7.90 8.36 -26.27
C GLY A 236 -7.17 8.44 -24.92
N PHE A 237 -6.28 7.46 -24.65
CA PHE A 237 -5.46 7.42 -23.44
C PHE A 237 -4.71 8.74 -23.20
N ASN A 238 -4.80 9.22 -21.97
CA ASN A 238 -4.21 10.47 -21.49
C ASN A 238 -3.98 10.37 -19.98
N ASP A 239 -3.42 11.44 -19.40
CA ASP A 239 -2.98 11.49 -18.01
C ASP A 239 -4.07 11.25 -16.94
N GLN A 240 -5.35 11.25 -17.32
CA GLN A 240 -6.48 10.98 -16.43
C GLN A 240 -7.04 9.56 -16.58
N THR A 241 -6.56 8.79 -17.57
CA THR A 241 -7.21 7.55 -18.00
C THR A 241 -7.06 6.41 -16.99
N THR A 242 -5.98 6.42 -16.21
CA THR A 242 -5.75 5.43 -15.15
C THR A 242 -6.58 5.68 -13.89
N GLY A 243 -7.11 6.90 -13.71
CA GLY A 243 -7.83 7.28 -12.50
C GLY A 243 -6.96 7.83 -11.37
N GLU A 244 -5.64 8.00 -11.59
CA GLU A 244 -4.68 8.37 -10.53
C GLU A 244 -4.23 9.84 -10.61
N GLY A 245 -3.62 10.23 -11.73
CA GLY A 245 -3.00 11.54 -11.90
C GLY A 245 -1.67 11.65 -11.13
N SER A 246 -1.60 12.58 -10.18
CA SER A 246 -0.44 12.78 -9.30
C SER A 246 -0.79 12.58 -7.81
N ALA A 247 -1.68 11.62 -7.53
CA ALA A 247 -2.13 11.30 -6.17
C ALA A 247 -0.97 11.04 -5.18
N SER A 248 0.11 10.45 -5.67
CA SER A 248 1.36 10.21 -4.94
C SER A 248 2.03 11.45 -4.34
N MET A 249 1.78 12.65 -4.88
CA MET A 249 2.47 13.89 -4.49
C MET A 249 1.76 14.68 -3.38
N GLY A 250 0.58 14.25 -2.95
CA GLY A 250 -0.16 14.92 -1.88
C GLY A 250 0.48 14.71 -0.50
N PHE A 251 0.46 15.73 0.36
CA PHE A 251 0.86 15.62 1.78
C PHE A 251 -0.08 16.37 2.73
N TYR A 252 -0.08 15.96 4.00
CA TYR A 252 -0.72 16.64 5.12
C TYR A 252 0.26 17.52 5.90
N ASN A 253 -0.21 18.67 6.39
CA ASN A 253 0.61 19.68 7.05
C ASN A 253 0.39 19.68 8.57
N VAL A 254 1.19 18.87 9.27
CA VAL A 254 1.19 18.76 10.75
C VAL A 254 1.39 20.12 11.44
N ALA A 255 2.20 21.02 10.86
CA ALA A 255 2.41 22.37 11.38
C ALA A 255 1.17 23.27 11.29
N GLN A 256 0.17 22.90 10.48
CA GLN A 256 -1.14 23.57 10.39
C GLN A 256 -2.25 22.82 11.13
N GLY A 257 -1.92 21.77 11.87
CA GLY A 257 -2.86 21.02 12.72
C GLY A 257 -3.38 19.72 12.12
N ASP A 258 -2.88 19.31 10.95
CA ASP A 258 -3.21 17.99 10.40
C ASP A 258 -2.61 16.85 11.23
N MET A 259 -3.15 15.65 11.07
CA MET A 259 -2.67 14.45 11.76
C MET A 259 -2.60 14.59 13.30
N PRO A 260 -3.58 15.20 13.98
CA PRO A 260 -3.44 15.58 15.40
C PRO A 260 -3.19 14.39 16.33
N TYR A 261 -3.81 13.24 16.05
CA TYR A 261 -3.59 12.03 16.85
C TYR A 261 -2.21 11.41 16.62
N PHE A 262 -1.77 11.32 15.36
CA PHE A 262 -0.44 10.82 15.00
C PHE A 262 0.66 11.74 15.55
N LYS A 263 0.47 13.07 15.47
CA LYS A 263 1.37 14.04 16.08
C LYS A 263 1.45 13.84 17.59
N LYS A 264 0.31 13.66 18.27
CA LYS A 264 0.29 13.38 19.72
C LYS A 264 1.13 12.14 20.05
N LEU A 265 0.96 11.05 19.31
CA LEU A 265 1.75 9.83 19.52
C LEU A 265 3.25 10.08 19.31
N ALA A 266 3.62 10.84 18.27
CA ALA A 266 5.01 11.17 18.00
C ALA A 266 5.63 12.10 19.07
N ASP A 267 4.86 13.07 19.57
CA ASP A 267 5.29 14.01 20.62
C ASP A 267 5.46 13.31 21.99
N GLU A 268 4.57 12.35 22.32
CA GLU A 268 4.55 11.68 23.63
C GLU A 268 5.46 10.45 23.71
N TYR A 269 5.71 9.78 22.57
CA TYR A 269 6.44 8.52 22.52
C TYR A 269 7.68 8.62 21.62
N ALA A 270 7.83 7.68 20.69
CA ALA A 270 8.95 7.61 19.76
C ALA A 270 8.41 7.52 18.34
N ILE A 271 9.15 8.13 17.41
CA ILE A 271 8.91 8.07 15.98
C ILE A 271 10.23 7.75 15.28
N SER A 272 10.14 7.03 14.17
CA SER A 272 11.28 6.74 13.29
C SER A 272 10.95 7.28 11.91
N ASP A 273 11.80 8.15 11.39
CA ASP A 273 11.78 8.68 10.02
C ASP A 273 12.59 7.81 9.04
N ASN A 274 13.16 6.70 9.53
CA ASN A 274 14.03 5.81 8.75
C ASN A 274 13.56 4.35 8.78
N TYR A 275 12.24 4.15 8.85
CA TYR A 275 11.62 2.87 8.55
C TYR A 275 11.37 2.75 7.05
N HIS A 276 11.73 1.62 6.47
CA HIS A 276 11.45 1.29 5.07
C HIS A 276 10.62 0.01 5.03
N GLN A 277 9.65 -0.04 4.13
CA GLN A 277 8.89 -1.27 3.88
C GLN A 277 9.84 -2.44 3.57
N PRO A 278 9.58 -3.64 4.12
CA PRO A 278 10.47 -4.79 4.00
C PRO A 278 10.56 -5.33 2.55
N ALA A 279 9.57 -5.03 1.72
CA ALA A 279 9.57 -5.33 0.30
C ALA A 279 8.99 -4.14 -0.49
N MET A 280 9.40 -3.98 -1.75
CA MET A 280 8.73 -3.01 -2.64
C MET A 280 7.44 -3.60 -3.15
N GLY A 281 6.28 -3.07 -2.78
CA GLY A 281 5.00 -3.56 -3.26
C GLY A 281 3.84 -3.02 -2.44
N GLY A 282 2.68 -3.67 -2.60
CA GLY A 282 1.45 -3.24 -1.95
C GLY A 282 1.06 -4.06 -0.74
N THR A 283 -0.15 -3.82 -0.25
CA THR A 283 -0.80 -4.44 0.92
C THR A 283 -0.43 -5.89 1.12
N GLY A 284 -0.65 -6.72 0.10
CA GLY A 284 -0.53 -8.16 0.18
C GLY A 284 0.92 -8.56 0.42
N LEU A 285 1.87 -7.97 -0.32
CA LEU A 285 3.28 -8.28 -0.19
C LEU A 285 3.82 -7.86 1.18
N ASP A 286 3.49 -6.65 1.64
CA ASP A 286 3.94 -6.17 2.96
C ASP A 286 3.30 -6.97 4.10
N SER A 287 2.05 -7.37 3.96
CA SER A 287 1.37 -8.26 4.91
C SER A 287 2.01 -9.64 4.97
N ILE A 288 2.45 -10.18 3.82
CA ILE A 288 3.21 -11.44 3.75
C ILE A 288 4.53 -11.29 4.48
N MET A 289 5.30 -10.23 4.22
CA MET A 289 6.57 -10.01 4.90
C MET A 289 6.39 -9.80 6.41
N ALA A 290 5.33 -9.12 6.84
CA ALA A 290 4.99 -8.98 8.25
C ALA A 290 4.55 -10.32 8.90
N GLY A 291 3.81 -11.14 8.16
CA GLY A 291 3.23 -12.39 8.65
C GLY A 291 4.16 -13.60 8.59
N PHE A 292 5.07 -13.65 7.62
CA PHE A 292 5.95 -14.80 7.36
C PHE A 292 7.43 -14.47 7.51
N ALA A 293 7.82 -13.18 7.51
CA ALA A 293 9.21 -12.73 7.46
C ALA A 293 10.01 -13.33 6.28
N ASP A 294 9.31 -13.80 5.25
CA ASP A 294 9.86 -14.37 4.03
C ASP A 294 8.84 -14.22 2.89
N ALA A 295 9.32 -14.30 1.65
CA ALA A 295 8.46 -14.34 0.48
C ALA A 295 7.76 -15.70 0.38
N ILE A 296 6.52 -15.70 -0.08
CA ILE A 296 5.79 -16.93 -0.39
C ILE A 296 5.74 -17.14 -1.90
N TRP A 297 5.68 -18.41 -2.31
CA TRP A 297 5.64 -18.81 -3.71
C TRP A 297 4.43 -19.70 -3.99
N TYR A 298 4.04 -19.74 -5.26
CA TYR A 298 2.92 -20.53 -5.74
C TYR A 298 3.19 -22.03 -5.57
N THR A 299 2.20 -22.75 -5.06
CA THR A 299 2.31 -24.19 -4.77
C THR A 299 1.16 -24.98 -5.40
N ASP A 300 1.33 -26.31 -5.46
CA ASP A 300 0.26 -27.25 -5.80
C ASP A 300 -0.75 -27.47 -4.65
N GLY A 301 -0.70 -26.65 -3.60
CA GLY A 301 -1.47 -26.80 -2.36
C GLY A 301 -1.00 -27.94 -1.45
N LYS A 302 0.10 -28.63 -1.79
CA LYS A 302 0.73 -29.71 -1.01
C LYS A 302 2.17 -29.37 -0.62
N GLY A 303 2.56 -28.12 -0.76
CA GLY A 303 3.89 -27.63 -0.43
C GLY A 303 4.95 -27.86 -1.50
N ASN A 304 4.59 -28.30 -2.71
CA ASN A 304 5.53 -28.38 -3.83
C ASN A 304 5.40 -27.13 -4.72
N PRO A 305 6.52 -26.60 -5.27
CA PRO A 305 6.45 -25.48 -6.20
C PRO A 305 5.64 -25.86 -7.45
N ALA A 306 4.82 -24.92 -7.91
CA ALA A 306 4.02 -25.07 -9.12
C ALA A 306 3.99 -23.79 -9.94
N THR A 307 3.67 -23.91 -11.23
CA THR A 307 3.46 -22.75 -12.10
C THR A 307 2.04 -22.21 -11.89
N PRO A 308 1.87 -20.90 -11.60
CA PRO A 308 0.55 -20.28 -11.50
C PRO A 308 -0.15 -20.23 -12.86
N PRO A 309 -1.48 -20.04 -12.90
CA PRO A 309 -2.22 -19.73 -14.12
C PRO A 309 -1.54 -18.61 -14.93
N THR A 310 -1.53 -18.71 -16.25
CA THR A 310 -0.80 -17.78 -17.12
C THR A 310 -1.22 -16.32 -16.93
N ASN A 311 -2.50 -16.06 -16.69
CA ASN A 311 -3.04 -14.72 -16.42
C ASN A 311 -2.64 -14.16 -15.03
N GLN A 312 -1.97 -14.96 -14.20
CA GLN A 312 -1.46 -14.59 -12.88
C GLN A 312 0.06 -14.38 -12.86
N ILE A 313 0.75 -14.69 -13.95
CA ILE A 313 2.16 -14.39 -14.12
C ILE A 313 2.27 -12.91 -14.54
N GLU A 314 3.08 -12.14 -13.82
CA GLU A 314 3.38 -10.75 -14.17
C GLU A 314 4.09 -10.66 -15.52
N ASN A 315 3.68 -9.67 -16.31
CA ASN A 315 4.39 -9.20 -17.48
C ASN A 315 4.35 -7.67 -17.52
N PRO A 316 5.34 -7.01 -16.90
CA PRO A 316 5.43 -5.56 -16.89
C PRO A 316 6.01 -4.98 -18.19
N ASP A 317 6.30 -5.81 -19.21
CA ASP A 317 6.71 -5.26 -20.49
C ASP A 317 5.54 -4.47 -21.13
N PRO A 318 5.82 -3.30 -21.71
CA PRO A 318 4.79 -2.49 -22.37
C PRO A 318 4.10 -3.26 -23.49
N GLN A 319 2.78 -3.12 -23.60
CA GLN A 319 2.03 -3.59 -24.76
C GLN A 319 2.56 -2.92 -26.03
N SER A 320 2.54 -3.66 -27.13
CA SER A 320 3.04 -3.15 -28.42
C SER A 320 2.40 -1.81 -28.80
N GLY A 321 3.26 -0.82 -29.09
CA GLY A 321 2.83 0.53 -29.49
C GLY A 321 2.44 1.45 -28.32
N THR A 322 2.58 1.01 -27.08
CA THR A 322 2.31 1.82 -25.88
C THR A 322 3.60 2.30 -25.22
N ASN A 323 3.48 3.31 -24.35
CA ASN A 323 4.55 3.73 -23.45
C ASN A 323 4.16 3.30 -22.03
N ASN A 324 4.86 2.30 -21.50
CA ASN A 324 4.74 1.84 -20.12
C ASN A 324 3.35 1.34 -19.73
N TYR A 325 2.53 0.84 -20.66
CA TYR A 325 1.23 0.23 -20.35
C TYR A 325 1.35 -1.30 -20.39
N TYR A 326 1.32 -1.96 -19.22
CA TYR A 326 1.80 -3.33 -19.07
C TYR A 326 0.96 -4.40 -19.77
N THR A 327 1.63 -5.49 -20.16
CA THR A 327 1.02 -6.61 -20.89
C THR A 327 0.17 -7.51 -20.00
N GLN A 328 0.60 -7.79 -18.76
CA GLN A 328 -0.18 -8.58 -17.81
C GLN A 328 0.16 -8.17 -16.38
N ASP A 329 -0.78 -7.50 -15.71
CA ASP A 329 -0.64 -6.93 -14.36
C ASP A 329 -2.02 -6.82 -13.70
N GLY A 330 -2.20 -5.99 -12.67
CA GLY A 330 -3.49 -5.72 -12.03
C GLY A 330 -3.94 -6.70 -10.94
N TYR A 331 -4.89 -6.29 -10.10
CA TYR A 331 -5.30 -7.01 -8.87
C TYR A 331 -6.11 -8.29 -9.13
N SER A 332 -6.47 -8.53 -10.39
CA SER A 332 -7.08 -9.77 -10.85
C SER A 332 -6.41 -10.20 -12.15
N GLY A 333 -5.09 -10.05 -12.19
CA GLY A 333 -4.23 -10.34 -13.33
C GLY A 333 -2.84 -10.75 -12.86
N GLY A 334 -1.78 -10.22 -13.48
CA GLY A 334 -0.39 -10.56 -13.12
C GLY A 334 -0.13 -10.34 -11.63
N SER A 335 0.53 -11.27 -10.96
CA SER A 335 0.90 -11.15 -9.54
C SER A 335 2.10 -12.00 -9.12
N TYR A 336 2.55 -12.95 -9.94
CA TYR A 336 3.69 -13.81 -9.64
C TYR A 336 4.85 -13.62 -10.62
N SER A 337 6.07 -13.75 -10.09
CA SER A 337 7.27 -13.88 -10.91
C SER A 337 8.17 -15.02 -10.45
N GLU A 338 8.72 -15.76 -11.40
CA GLU A 338 9.83 -16.68 -11.21
C GLU A 338 11.10 -15.82 -11.24
N CYS A 339 11.58 -15.42 -10.06
CA CYS A 339 12.67 -14.45 -9.96
C CYS A 339 14.08 -15.08 -10.07
N SER A 340 14.17 -16.37 -10.39
CA SER A 340 15.43 -17.04 -10.73
C SER A 340 15.71 -17.00 -12.24
N ASP A 341 14.66 -16.86 -13.06
CA ASP A 341 14.69 -16.78 -14.51
C ASP A 341 14.74 -15.32 -14.97
N SER A 342 15.95 -14.86 -15.27
CA SER A 342 16.16 -13.51 -15.81
C SER A 342 15.50 -13.23 -17.16
N ASN A 343 14.99 -14.26 -17.84
CA ASN A 343 14.25 -14.09 -19.11
C ASN A 343 12.76 -13.82 -18.89
N GLN A 344 12.25 -14.01 -17.67
CA GLN A 344 10.89 -13.61 -17.38
C GLN A 344 10.78 -12.07 -17.46
N PRO A 345 9.72 -11.51 -18.07
CA PRO A 345 9.50 -10.08 -18.16
C PRO A 345 9.69 -9.35 -16.83
N GLY A 346 10.42 -8.24 -16.85
CA GLY A 346 10.77 -7.45 -15.67
C GLY A 346 11.87 -8.00 -14.77
N VAL A 347 11.97 -9.33 -14.60
CA VAL A 347 12.93 -9.98 -13.67
C VAL A 347 14.38 -9.64 -14.02
N GLY A 348 14.76 -9.77 -15.30
CA GLY A 348 16.12 -9.47 -15.77
C GLY A 348 16.56 -8.03 -15.47
N SER A 349 15.64 -7.07 -15.58
CA SER A 349 15.89 -5.65 -15.27
C SER A 349 16.19 -5.44 -13.79
N VAL A 350 15.39 -6.03 -12.90
CA VAL A 350 15.59 -5.99 -11.45
C VAL A 350 16.90 -6.66 -11.04
N ILE A 351 17.18 -7.88 -11.55
CA ILE A 351 18.42 -8.60 -11.23
C ILE A 351 19.64 -7.81 -11.70
N SER A 352 19.60 -7.24 -12.90
CA SER A 352 20.71 -6.46 -13.45
C SER A 352 21.02 -5.24 -12.58
N TYR A 353 19.99 -4.52 -12.12
CA TYR A 353 20.15 -3.42 -11.16
C TYR A 353 20.78 -3.90 -9.84
N LEU A 354 20.23 -4.95 -9.22
CA LEU A 354 20.74 -5.49 -7.94
C LEU A 354 22.20 -5.96 -8.02
N GLN A 355 22.61 -6.50 -9.16
CA GLN A 355 23.99 -6.95 -9.42
C GLN A 355 24.94 -5.81 -9.77
N ALA A 356 24.41 -4.66 -10.20
CA ALA A 356 25.19 -3.46 -10.52
C ALA A 356 25.48 -2.59 -9.29
N LEU A 357 24.76 -2.76 -8.18
CA LEU A 357 24.99 -2.02 -6.95
C LEU A 357 26.42 -2.20 -6.40
N PRO A 358 27.02 -1.17 -5.77
CA PRO A 358 28.35 -1.28 -5.16
C PRO A 358 28.45 -2.45 -4.17
N LYS A 359 27.41 -2.64 -3.35
CA LYS A 359 27.18 -3.86 -2.58
C LYS A 359 26.17 -4.72 -3.34
N LYS A 360 26.68 -5.68 -4.11
CA LYS A 360 25.85 -6.59 -4.91
C LYS A 360 24.84 -7.33 -4.03
N VAL A 361 23.60 -7.39 -4.50
CA VAL A 361 22.51 -8.12 -3.85
C VAL A 361 22.16 -9.32 -4.73
N ALA A 362 22.19 -10.52 -4.14
CA ALA A 362 21.72 -11.72 -4.82
C ALA A 362 20.19 -11.78 -4.76
N PRO A 363 19.51 -12.24 -5.84
CA PRO A 363 18.05 -12.35 -5.85
C PRO A 363 17.54 -13.39 -4.85
N ASN A 364 18.34 -14.41 -4.52
CA ASN A 364 18.00 -15.48 -3.57
C ASN A 364 16.68 -16.20 -3.89
N CYS A 365 16.40 -16.41 -5.17
CA CYS A 365 15.21 -17.10 -5.65
C CYS A 365 15.53 -18.55 -6.02
N ASP A 366 14.65 -19.46 -5.65
CA ASP A 366 14.76 -20.88 -6.00
C ASP A 366 14.24 -21.15 -7.43
N PRO A 367 14.94 -21.94 -8.25
CA PRO A 367 14.47 -22.33 -9.57
C PRO A 367 13.12 -23.04 -9.56
N GLY A 368 12.20 -22.59 -10.41
CA GLY A 368 10.84 -23.08 -10.53
C GLY A 368 9.85 -22.47 -9.52
N HIS A 369 10.29 -21.58 -8.64
CA HIS A 369 9.43 -20.93 -7.65
C HIS A 369 8.93 -19.58 -8.16
N TYR A 370 7.60 -19.45 -8.25
CA TYR A 370 6.93 -18.21 -8.63
C TYR A 370 6.52 -17.46 -7.36
N TYR A 371 7.21 -16.38 -7.02
CA TYR A 371 6.99 -15.59 -5.81
C TYR A 371 5.86 -14.58 -5.99
N LEU A 372 5.03 -14.43 -4.98
CA LEU A 372 3.90 -13.50 -5.00
C LEU A 372 4.42 -12.06 -4.80
N LEU A 373 4.03 -11.18 -5.71
CA LEU A 373 4.46 -9.78 -5.75
C LEU A 373 3.35 -8.78 -5.38
N ASN A 374 2.08 -9.20 -5.44
CA ASN A 374 0.91 -8.33 -5.32
C ASN A 374 -0.22 -8.99 -4.52
N ASN A 375 -1.36 -8.30 -4.40
CA ASN A 375 -2.46 -8.70 -3.52
C ASN A 375 -3.16 -9.98 -4.00
N TYR A 376 -3.22 -10.98 -3.14
CA TYR A 376 -4.07 -12.17 -3.24
C TYR A 376 -4.98 -12.25 -2.02
N ASN A 377 -6.11 -12.92 -2.19
CA ASN A 377 -6.97 -13.26 -1.07
C ASN A 377 -6.30 -14.31 -0.16
N PRO A 378 -6.64 -14.33 1.15
CA PRO A 378 -6.12 -15.34 2.06
C PRO A 378 -6.41 -16.76 1.56
N GLY A 379 -5.44 -17.67 1.71
CA GLY A 379 -5.56 -19.06 1.26
C GLY A 379 -6.55 -19.93 2.05
N TYR A 380 -7.05 -19.41 3.17
CA TYR A 380 -7.95 -20.10 4.08
C TYR A 380 -9.06 -19.15 4.49
N PHE A 381 -10.29 -19.66 4.57
CA PHE A 381 -11.40 -18.95 5.19
C PHE A 381 -11.16 -18.82 6.70
N GLY A 382 -11.92 -17.93 7.36
CA GLY A 382 -11.76 -17.66 8.79
C GLY A 382 -11.92 -18.89 9.69
N ASN A 383 -12.64 -19.91 9.24
CA ASN A 383 -12.80 -21.19 9.94
C ASN A 383 -11.64 -22.19 9.72
N GLY A 384 -10.63 -21.82 8.94
CA GLY A 384 -9.44 -22.64 8.64
C GLY A 384 -9.60 -23.63 7.48
N THR A 385 -10.74 -23.66 6.77
CA THR A 385 -10.85 -24.46 5.54
C THR A 385 -10.21 -23.71 4.37
N VAL A 386 -9.53 -24.44 3.49
CA VAL A 386 -8.86 -23.88 2.30
C VAL A 386 -9.86 -23.13 1.42
N ASP A 387 -9.48 -21.94 0.94
CA ASP A 387 -10.24 -21.23 -0.08
C ASP A 387 -10.01 -21.88 -1.44
N THR A 388 -11.03 -22.62 -1.90
CA THR A 388 -11.06 -23.22 -3.25
C THR A 388 -12.03 -22.50 -4.17
N LYS A 389 -12.62 -21.39 -3.73
CA LYS A 389 -13.61 -20.62 -4.50
C LYS A 389 -12.94 -19.53 -5.30
N ASP A 390 -11.98 -18.85 -4.71
CA ASP A 390 -11.26 -17.77 -5.38
C ASP A 390 -10.10 -18.32 -6.20
N THR A 391 -10.00 -17.86 -7.45
CA THR A 391 -8.87 -18.19 -8.31
C THR A 391 -7.63 -17.36 -7.98
N TYR A 392 -7.78 -16.24 -7.26
CA TYR A 392 -6.76 -15.34 -6.75
C TYR A 392 -6.58 -15.47 -5.22
N ALA A 393 -6.76 -16.67 -4.67
CA ALA A 393 -6.38 -17.00 -3.30
C ALA A 393 -4.98 -17.64 -3.26
N ILE A 394 -4.21 -17.32 -2.20
CA ILE A 394 -2.89 -17.92 -1.97
C ILE A 394 -3.06 -19.43 -1.76
N PRO A 395 -2.48 -20.32 -2.58
CA PRO A 395 -2.53 -21.76 -2.29
C PRO A 395 -1.87 -22.08 -0.95
N PRO A 396 -2.23 -23.17 -0.26
CA PRO A 396 -1.52 -23.61 0.95
C PRO A 396 0.01 -23.61 0.78
N VAL A 397 0.72 -22.83 1.60
CA VAL A 397 2.18 -22.68 1.53
C VAL A 397 2.87 -23.43 2.68
N PRO A 398 4.10 -23.94 2.48
CA PRO A 398 4.87 -24.61 3.52
C PRO A 398 5.62 -23.63 4.45
N THR A 399 5.63 -22.34 4.13
CA THR A 399 6.33 -21.30 4.88
C THR A 399 5.66 -21.08 6.23
N ASP A 400 6.44 -21.14 7.32
CA ASP A 400 5.93 -20.88 8.66
C ASP A 400 5.58 -19.39 8.82
N SER A 401 4.36 -19.11 9.31
CA SER A 401 3.97 -17.76 9.73
C SER A 401 4.47 -17.46 11.15
N ILE A 402 4.45 -16.18 11.54
CA ILE A 402 4.68 -15.75 12.92
C ILE A 402 3.73 -16.45 13.90
N GLY A 403 2.50 -16.77 13.46
CA GLY A 403 1.56 -17.56 14.25
C GLY A 403 2.08 -18.98 14.53
N ASN A 404 2.65 -19.65 13.53
CA ASN A 404 3.28 -20.97 13.70
C ASN A 404 4.46 -20.89 14.68
N VAL A 405 5.33 -19.88 14.52
CA VAL A 405 6.51 -19.67 15.38
C VAL A 405 6.11 -19.43 16.85
N LEU A 406 5.10 -18.59 17.10
CA LEU A 406 4.60 -18.30 18.44
C LEU A 406 3.96 -19.52 19.10
N LEU A 407 3.10 -20.26 18.37
CA LEU A 407 2.46 -21.47 18.90
C LEU A 407 3.47 -22.57 19.22
N ASN A 408 4.44 -22.80 18.33
CA ASN A 408 5.53 -23.75 18.57
C ASN A 408 6.37 -23.37 19.80
N SER A 409 6.40 -22.08 20.14
CA SER A 409 7.06 -21.55 21.33
C SER A 409 6.15 -21.47 22.57
N SER A 410 4.92 -22.00 22.51
CA SER A 410 3.92 -21.89 23.58
C SER A 410 3.64 -20.43 24.00
N VAL A 411 3.65 -19.51 23.04
CA VAL A 411 3.26 -18.11 23.20
C VAL A 411 1.90 -17.91 22.53
N SER A 412 0.92 -17.41 23.27
CA SER A 412 -0.39 -17.09 22.72
C SER A 412 -0.33 -15.81 21.88
N PHE A 413 -1.15 -15.78 20.83
CA PHE A 413 -1.32 -14.60 20.00
C PHE A 413 -2.77 -14.47 19.57
N ARG A 414 -3.14 -13.29 19.10
CA ARG A 414 -4.45 -13.02 18.51
C ARG A 414 -4.30 -12.04 17.37
N TRP A 415 -4.91 -12.38 16.24
CA TRP A 415 -5.11 -11.47 15.13
C TRP A 415 -6.46 -10.77 15.29
N TYR A 416 -6.48 -9.47 15.01
CA TYR A 416 -7.69 -8.66 14.98
C TYR A 416 -7.84 -8.11 13.57
N GLY A 417 -8.85 -8.57 12.86
CA GLY A 417 -9.32 -7.97 11.62
C GLY A 417 -10.75 -7.51 11.81
N GLU A 418 -11.11 -6.38 11.22
CA GLU A 418 -12.51 -5.95 11.14
C GLU A 418 -13.36 -7.05 10.49
N GLY A 419 -14.61 -7.19 10.93
CA GLY A 419 -15.52 -8.20 10.40
C GLY A 419 -15.12 -9.68 10.62
N TYR A 420 -13.97 -10.01 11.22
CA TYR A 420 -13.45 -11.39 11.25
C TYR A 420 -14.44 -12.41 11.80
N ASN A 421 -15.15 -12.10 12.89
CA ASN A 421 -16.15 -13.01 13.44
C ASN A 421 -17.34 -13.24 12.49
N ALA A 422 -17.75 -12.22 11.73
CA ALA A 422 -18.80 -12.36 10.73
C ALA A 422 -18.28 -13.18 9.55
N TYR A 423 -17.05 -12.91 9.09
CA TYR A 423 -16.36 -13.66 8.03
C TYR A 423 -16.17 -15.15 8.36
N VAL A 424 -15.89 -15.50 9.61
CA VAL A 424 -15.81 -16.90 10.07
C VAL A 424 -17.15 -17.63 9.88
N GLN A 425 -18.27 -16.94 10.08
CA GLN A 425 -19.62 -17.51 9.94
C GLN A 425 -20.09 -17.54 8.49
N ASP A 426 -19.76 -16.49 7.74
CA ASP A 426 -20.08 -16.35 6.33
C ASP A 426 -18.88 -15.74 5.58
N PRO A 427 -18.13 -16.54 4.80
CA PRO A 427 -17.03 -16.04 4.00
C PRO A 427 -17.41 -15.01 2.93
N ALA A 428 -18.70 -14.82 2.66
CA ALA A 428 -19.21 -13.75 1.79
C ALA A 428 -19.56 -12.46 2.56
N SER A 429 -19.50 -12.48 3.89
CA SER A 429 -19.65 -11.27 4.69
C SER A 429 -18.52 -10.30 4.35
N PRO A 430 -18.82 -9.00 4.16
CA PRO A 430 -17.76 -7.99 4.08
C PRO A 430 -16.93 -8.05 5.36
N THR A 431 -15.62 -8.14 5.19
CA THR A 431 -14.61 -7.92 6.23
C THR A 431 -14.28 -6.45 6.33
#